data_AF-A0A101F236-F1
#
_entry.id   AF-A0A101F236-F1
#
_cell.length_a   1.000
_cell.length_b   1.000
_cell.length_c   1.000
_cell.angle_alpha   90.00
_cell.angle_beta   90.00
_cell.angle_gamma   90.00
#
_symmetry.space_group_name_H-M   'P 1'
#
loop_
_entity.id
_entity.type
_entity.pdbx_description
1 polymer ?
#
loop_
_entity_poly.entity_id
_entity_poly.type
_entity_poly.pdbx_seq_one_letter_code
_entity_poly.pdbx_strand_id
1 'polypeptide(L)'
;MKNLKFDGKYKGLLLSGKKRATIRFGKVNIKPGDEVLIHSAGYVLGKAKVKRVEKKKVFELTDEDAKLDGFKDKEELMKALREHYKNIKPDAEVTLIEFEFVKMLDNPVLSADFPYEGNNPIEIAELALKHLNNLSFEEVALLKLFLQSGSLRRTAYKLGGLDKRYKIRKILRKAYEELKEMGLMKPKL
;
A
#
# COMPACT_ATOMS: atom_id res chain seq x y z
N MET A 1 -9.62 2.96 2.30
CA MET A 1 -9.37 1.94 1.27
C MET A 1 -8.64 0.75 1.87
N LYS A 2 -8.99 -0.48 1.48
CA LYS A 2 -8.35 -1.72 1.98
C LYS A 2 -7.00 -1.94 1.28
N ASN A 3 -6.11 -2.73 1.89
CA ASN A 3 -4.74 -2.91 1.39
C ASN A 3 -4.38 -4.40 1.31
N LEU A 4 -3.85 -4.83 0.17
CA LEU A 4 -3.17 -6.11 0.00
C LEU A 4 -1.66 -5.86 -0.07
N LYS A 5 -0.96 -6.26 0.99
CA LYS A 5 0.51 -6.20 1.06
C LYS A 5 1.13 -7.51 0.64
N PHE A 6 2.19 -7.42 -0.15
CA PHE A 6 2.97 -8.52 -0.70
C PHE A 6 4.44 -8.35 -0.37
N ASP A 7 5.15 -9.47 -0.28
CA ASP A 7 6.61 -9.47 -0.25
C ASP A 7 7.19 -8.78 -1.50
N GLY A 8 8.35 -8.15 -1.36
CA GLY A 8 9.06 -7.49 -2.45
C GLY A 8 9.41 -8.42 -3.60
N LYS A 9 9.65 -9.72 -3.32
CA LYS A 9 9.94 -10.73 -4.35
C LYS A 9 8.82 -10.90 -5.38
N TYR A 10 7.58 -10.56 -5.02
CA TYR A 10 6.43 -10.66 -5.92
C TYR A 10 6.17 -9.39 -6.74
N LYS A 11 6.95 -8.31 -6.57
CA LYS A 11 6.74 -7.04 -7.28
C LYS A 11 6.71 -7.23 -8.80
N GLY A 12 7.67 -7.98 -9.36
CA GLY A 12 7.73 -8.24 -10.80
C GLY A 12 6.51 -8.99 -11.33
N LEU A 13 6.03 -10.00 -10.59
CA LEU A 13 4.86 -10.79 -10.98
C LEU A 13 3.56 -9.99 -10.91
N LEU A 14 3.45 -9.05 -9.96
CA LEU A 14 2.31 -8.14 -9.84
C LEU A 14 2.28 -7.15 -11.01
N LEU A 15 3.42 -6.54 -11.33
CA LEU A 15 3.53 -5.55 -12.40
C LEU A 15 3.34 -6.17 -13.79
N SER A 16 3.78 -7.42 -14.01
CA SER A 16 3.54 -8.12 -15.27
C SER A 16 2.11 -8.64 -15.42
N GLY A 17 1.28 -8.54 -14.38
CA GLY A 17 -0.06 -9.11 -14.35
C GLY A 17 -0.10 -10.64 -14.24
N LYS A 18 1.05 -11.31 -14.07
CA LYS A 18 1.10 -12.77 -13.89
C LYS A 18 0.48 -13.19 -12.55
N LYS A 19 0.71 -12.43 -11.48
CA LYS A 19 0.09 -12.65 -10.16
C LYS A 19 -1.22 -11.89 -10.06
N ARG A 20 -2.33 -12.62 -10.05
CA ARG A 20 -3.72 -12.11 -9.98
C ARG A 20 -4.49 -12.63 -8.77
N ALA A 21 -3.85 -13.46 -7.93
CA ALA A 21 -4.43 -13.91 -6.68
C ALA A 21 -3.42 -13.85 -5.52
N THR A 22 -3.93 -14.08 -4.32
CA THR A 22 -3.13 -14.32 -3.11
C THR A 22 -3.87 -15.26 -2.17
N ILE A 23 -3.13 -16.17 -1.57
CA ILE A 23 -3.65 -17.05 -0.51
C ILE A 23 -3.22 -16.49 0.85
N ARG A 24 -4.19 -16.33 1.76
CA ARG A 24 -3.98 -15.79 3.10
C ARG A 24 -4.52 -16.71 4.18
N PHE A 25 -3.75 -16.86 5.25
CA PHE A 25 -4.19 -17.60 6.42
C PHE A 25 -5.17 -16.77 7.28
N GLY A 26 -6.21 -17.42 7.80
CA GLY A 26 -7.14 -16.83 8.75
C GLY A 26 -8.18 -15.87 8.15
N LYS A 27 -8.83 -15.09 9.03
CA LYS A 27 -9.93 -14.19 8.65
C LYS A 27 -9.41 -12.98 7.88
N VAL A 28 -9.86 -12.83 6.64
CA VAL A 28 -9.61 -11.64 5.82
C VAL A 28 -10.87 -10.78 5.74
N ASN A 29 -10.75 -9.48 6.03
CA ASN A 29 -11.84 -8.52 5.84
C ASN A 29 -11.85 -7.95 4.42
N ILE A 30 -11.96 -8.82 3.41
CA ILE A 30 -12.03 -8.46 1.98
C ILE A 30 -13.19 -9.23 1.35
N LYS A 31 -13.95 -8.58 0.47
CA LYS A 31 -15.12 -9.13 -0.22
C LYS A 31 -15.00 -8.90 -1.73
N PRO A 32 -15.66 -9.71 -2.57
CA PRO A 32 -15.80 -9.43 -4.00
C PRO A 32 -16.38 -8.02 -4.22
N GLY A 33 -15.82 -7.30 -5.19
CA GLY A 33 -16.17 -5.92 -5.50
C GLY A 33 -15.37 -4.86 -4.74
N ASP A 34 -14.68 -5.22 -3.64
CA ASP A 34 -13.85 -4.26 -2.91
C ASP A 34 -12.74 -3.69 -3.79
N GLU A 35 -12.48 -2.39 -3.64
CA GLU A 35 -11.29 -1.74 -4.16
C GLU A 35 -10.17 -1.78 -3.13
N VAL A 36 -9.01 -2.28 -3.56
CA VAL A 36 -7.83 -2.51 -2.72
C VAL A 36 -6.60 -1.86 -3.33
N LEU A 37 -5.70 -1.41 -2.47
CA LEU A 37 -4.36 -1.00 -2.87
C LEU A 37 -3.40 -2.17 -2.81
N ILE A 38 -2.62 -2.34 -3.87
CA ILE A 38 -1.59 -3.37 -3.96
C ILE A 38 -0.27 -2.77 -3.52
N HIS A 39 0.33 -3.32 -2.47
CA HIS A 39 1.62 -2.89 -1.95
C HIS A 39 2.68 -3.98 -2.10
N SER A 40 3.88 -3.62 -2.55
CA SER A 40 5.04 -4.52 -2.55
C SER A 40 6.34 -3.72 -2.44
N ALA A 41 7.35 -4.30 -1.77
CA ALA A 41 8.68 -3.68 -1.55
C ALA A 41 8.62 -2.26 -0.93
N GLY A 42 7.61 -1.96 -0.11
CA GLY A 42 7.41 -0.64 0.50
C GLY A 42 6.71 0.38 -0.40
N TYR A 43 6.31 0.01 -1.62
CA TYR A 43 5.62 0.88 -2.57
C TYR A 43 4.16 0.46 -2.75
N VAL A 44 3.33 1.43 -3.15
CA VAL A 44 2.00 1.18 -3.71
C VAL A 44 2.17 1.04 -5.22
N LEU A 45 1.75 -0.10 -5.75
CA LEU A 45 1.86 -0.41 -7.18
C LEU A 45 0.64 0.05 -7.97
N GLY A 46 -0.52 0.15 -7.31
CA GLY A 46 -1.76 0.54 -7.97
C GLY A 46 -3.00 0.14 -7.19
N LYS A 47 -4.15 0.38 -7.83
CA LYS A 47 -5.49 0.03 -7.36
C LYS A 47 -5.98 -1.21 -8.09
N ALA A 48 -6.55 -2.15 -7.36
CA ALA A 48 -7.14 -3.36 -7.88
C ALA A 48 -8.57 -3.55 -7.38
N LYS A 49 -9.38 -4.25 -8.17
CA LYS A 49 -10.72 -4.69 -7.79
C LYS A 49 -10.67 -6.17 -7.45
N VAL A 50 -11.22 -6.52 -6.30
CA VAL A 50 -11.33 -7.91 -5.88
C VAL A 50 -12.45 -8.57 -6.68
N LYS A 51 -12.11 -9.65 -7.38
CA LYS A 51 -13.03 -10.39 -8.26
C LYS A 51 -13.71 -11.53 -7.52
N ARG A 52 -12.93 -12.27 -6.73
CA ARG A 52 -13.38 -13.47 -6.02
C ARG A 52 -12.69 -13.57 -4.67
N VAL A 53 -13.45 -13.97 -3.66
CA VAL A 53 -12.93 -14.33 -2.33
C VAL A 53 -13.53 -15.67 -1.98
N GLU A 54 -12.67 -16.66 -1.75
CA GLU A 54 -13.07 -18.04 -1.54
C GLU A 54 -12.32 -18.63 -0.36
N LYS A 55 -13.05 -19.29 0.53
CA LYS A 55 -12.45 -20.05 1.62
C LYS A 55 -12.20 -21.47 1.14
N LYS A 56 -10.98 -21.96 1.36
CA LYS A 56 -10.56 -23.32 1.02
C LYS A 56 -9.77 -23.89 2.18
N LYS A 57 -9.67 -25.21 2.24
CA LYS A 57 -8.63 -25.90 3.00
C LYS A 57 -7.37 -25.98 2.16
N VAL A 58 -6.22 -26.05 2.81
CA VAL A 58 -4.91 -26.11 2.13
C VAL A 58 -4.83 -27.29 1.15
N PHE A 59 -5.41 -28.45 1.50
CA PHE A 59 -5.43 -29.59 0.60
C PHE A 59 -6.26 -29.36 -0.68
N GLU A 60 -7.25 -28.46 -0.64
CA GLU A 60 -8.14 -28.12 -1.77
C GLU A 60 -7.50 -27.16 -2.77
N LEU A 61 -6.33 -26.60 -2.46
CA LEU A 61 -5.59 -25.74 -3.39
C LEU A 61 -5.19 -26.52 -4.65
N THR A 62 -5.35 -25.92 -5.81
CA THR A 62 -5.06 -26.54 -7.11
C THR A 62 -3.85 -25.90 -7.81
N ASP A 63 -3.39 -26.51 -8.90
CA ASP A 63 -2.38 -25.90 -9.77
C ASP A 63 -2.90 -24.60 -10.42
N GLU A 64 -4.21 -24.48 -10.62
CA GLU A 64 -4.83 -23.26 -11.13
C GLU A 64 -4.76 -22.14 -10.08
N ASP A 65 -5.05 -22.45 -8.81
CA ASP A 65 -4.89 -21.49 -7.71
C ASP A 65 -3.43 -21.02 -7.62
N ALA A 66 -2.47 -21.95 -7.75
CA ALA A 66 -1.05 -21.64 -7.75
C ALA A 66 -0.65 -20.72 -8.92
N LYS A 67 -1.11 -21.03 -10.13
CA LYS A 67 -0.87 -20.21 -11.34
C LYS A 67 -1.44 -18.81 -11.19
N LEU A 68 -2.64 -18.66 -10.63
CA LEU A 68 -3.23 -17.34 -10.34
C LEU A 68 -2.41 -16.57 -9.30
N ASP A 69 -1.88 -17.25 -8.29
CA ASP A 69 -0.98 -16.67 -7.28
C ASP A 69 0.46 -16.46 -7.82
N GLY A 70 0.70 -16.73 -9.10
CA GLY A 70 1.95 -16.45 -9.80
C GLY A 70 3.02 -17.54 -9.68
N PHE A 71 2.68 -18.69 -9.11
CA PHE A 71 3.54 -19.88 -9.02
C PHE A 71 3.36 -20.79 -10.24
N LYS A 72 4.29 -21.70 -10.46
CA LYS A 72 4.26 -22.69 -11.54
C LYS A 72 3.18 -23.76 -11.30
N ASP A 73 3.11 -24.26 -10.07
CA ASP A 73 2.30 -25.39 -9.65
C ASP A 73 2.01 -25.37 -8.14
N LYS A 74 1.14 -26.27 -7.70
CA LYS A 74 0.74 -26.45 -6.30
C LYS A 74 1.94 -26.73 -5.39
N GLU A 75 2.95 -27.45 -5.88
CA GLU A 75 4.14 -27.77 -5.09
C GLU A 75 4.92 -26.50 -4.73
N GLU A 76 5.17 -25.63 -5.72
CA GLU A 76 5.84 -24.34 -5.50
C GLU A 76 5.02 -23.42 -4.57
N LEU A 77 3.70 -23.35 -4.77
CA LEU A 77 2.81 -22.61 -3.87
C LEU A 77 2.91 -23.14 -2.42
N MET A 78 2.89 -24.46 -2.24
CA MET A 78 2.97 -25.08 -0.91
C MET A 78 4.33 -24.81 -0.25
N LYS A 79 5.42 -24.78 -1.01
CA LYS A 79 6.74 -24.37 -0.51
C LYS A 79 6.70 -22.93 0.00
N ALA A 80 6.16 -22.01 -0.79
CA ALA A 80 6.04 -20.60 -0.39
C ALA A 80 5.13 -20.42 0.85
N LEU A 81 4.02 -21.16 0.93
CA LEU A 81 3.14 -21.11 2.11
C LEU A 81 3.83 -21.61 3.38
N ARG A 82 4.64 -22.67 3.29
CA ARG A 82 5.41 -23.19 4.44
C ARG A 82 6.51 -22.22 4.90
N GLU A 83 7.09 -21.44 3.99
CA GLU A 83 8.04 -20.37 4.35
C GLU A 83 7.36 -19.26 5.18
N HIS A 84 6.15 -18.86 4.79
CA HIS A 84 5.40 -17.79 5.46
C HIS A 84 4.67 -18.26 6.73
N TYR A 85 4.19 -19.50 6.75
CA TYR A 85 3.41 -20.09 7.83
C TYR A 85 4.05 -21.41 8.26
N LYS A 86 4.97 -21.32 9.23
CA LYS A 86 5.63 -22.51 9.81
C LYS A 86 4.55 -23.47 10.35
N ASN A 87 4.58 -24.72 9.91
CA ASN A 87 3.65 -25.80 10.29
C ASN A 87 2.21 -25.68 9.74
N ILE A 88 2.02 -25.13 8.54
CA ILE A 88 0.70 -25.14 7.89
C ILE A 88 0.19 -26.58 7.70
N LYS A 89 -0.96 -26.89 8.28
CA LYS A 89 -1.59 -28.21 8.18
C LYS A 89 -2.46 -28.32 6.91
N PRO A 90 -2.62 -29.52 6.33
CA PRO A 90 -3.46 -29.71 5.15
C PRO A 90 -4.92 -29.28 5.32
N ASP A 91 -5.47 -29.44 6.53
CA ASP A 91 -6.86 -29.14 6.88
C ASP A 91 -7.09 -27.67 7.27
N ALA A 92 -6.04 -26.85 7.32
CA ALA A 92 -6.15 -25.47 7.76
C ALA A 92 -6.94 -24.61 6.75
N GLU A 93 -7.78 -23.70 7.26
CA GLU A 93 -8.55 -22.77 6.44
C GLU A 93 -7.65 -21.64 5.91
N VAL A 94 -7.70 -21.44 4.60
CA VAL A 94 -7.07 -20.34 3.88
C VAL A 94 -8.12 -19.61 3.05
N THR A 95 -7.86 -18.34 2.79
CA THR A 95 -8.68 -17.50 1.92
C THR A 95 -7.92 -17.20 0.65
N LEU A 96 -8.45 -17.62 -0.49
CA LEU A 96 -8.01 -17.20 -1.81
C LEU A 96 -8.68 -15.86 -2.15
N ILE A 97 -7.89 -14.90 -2.59
CA ILE A 97 -8.35 -13.58 -3.00
C ILE A 97 -7.86 -13.34 -4.42
N GLU A 98 -8.76 -13.37 -5.38
CA GLU A 98 -8.49 -13.03 -6.76
C GLU A 98 -8.79 -11.54 -6.99
N PHE A 99 -7.88 -10.85 -7.67
CA PHE A 99 -7.97 -9.43 -7.91
C PHE A 99 -7.46 -9.08 -9.31
N GLU A 100 -7.91 -7.94 -9.80
CA GLU A 100 -7.54 -7.41 -11.11
C GLU A 100 -7.14 -5.94 -10.95
N PHE A 101 -5.99 -5.54 -11.50
CA PHE A 101 -5.59 -4.14 -11.47
C PHE A 101 -6.56 -3.29 -12.28
N VAL A 102 -7.11 -2.26 -11.66
CA VAL A 102 -7.95 -1.25 -12.31
C VAL A 102 -7.09 -0.07 -12.77
N LYS A 103 -6.05 0.25 -12.01
CA LYS A 103 -5.10 1.32 -12.31
C LYS A 103 -3.74 0.96 -11.75
N MET A 104 -2.74 0.82 -12.62
CA MET A 104 -1.34 0.77 -12.19
C MET A 104 -0.81 2.20 -12.02
N LEU A 105 0.10 2.37 -11.06
CA LEU A 105 0.84 3.61 -10.92
C LEU A 105 2.09 3.55 -11.80
N ASP A 106 2.19 4.48 -12.75
CA ASP A 106 3.37 4.61 -13.62
C ASP A 106 4.65 4.83 -12.80
N ASN A 107 4.52 5.56 -11.68
CA ASN A 107 5.59 5.78 -10.71
C ASN A 107 5.18 5.20 -9.34
N PRO A 108 5.86 4.15 -8.84
CA PRO A 108 5.53 3.55 -7.55
C PRO A 108 5.71 4.56 -6.41
N VAL A 109 4.62 4.86 -5.70
CA VAL A 109 4.62 5.80 -4.56
C VAL A 109 5.01 5.03 -3.30
N LEU A 110 5.86 5.60 -2.45
CA LEU A 110 6.16 5.00 -1.15
C LEU A 110 4.86 4.82 -0.36
N SER A 111 4.63 3.64 0.22
CA SER A 111 3.43 3.36 1.05
C SER A 111 3.30 4.35 2.22
N ALA A 112 4.42 4.91 2.65
CA ALA A 112 4.55 5.96 3.64
C ALA A 112 3.90 7.30 3.25
N ASP A 113 3.80 7.53 1.94
CA ASP A 113 3.41 8.79 1.29
C ASP A 113 2.05 8.67 0.58
N PHE A 114 1.50 7.45 0.54
CA PHE A 114 0.13 7.19 0.09
C PHE A 114 -1.01 7.98 0.77
N PRO A 115 -0.90 8.46 2.04
CA PRO A 115 -2.03 9.14 2.69
C PRO A 115 -2.58 10.38 1.96
N TYR A 116 -1.92 10.86 0.92
CA TYR A 116 -2.31 12.03 0.13
C TYR A 116 -2.94 11.65 -1.23
N GLU A 117 -3.55 10.46 -1.32
CA GLU A 117 -4.26 9.99 -2.52
C GLU A 117 -3.42 10.04 -3.80
N GLY A 118 -2.13 9.69 -3.65
CA GLY A 118 -1.15 9.69 -4.75
C GLY A 118 -0.42 11.01 -4.97
N ASN A 119 -0.70 12.05 -4.19
CA ASN A 119 0.02 13.32 -4.28
C ASN A 119 1.41 13.26 -3.62
N ASN A 120 2.35 14.04 -4.18
CA ASN A 120 3.71 14.13 -3.67
C ASN A 120 3.74 14.96 -2.38
N PRO A 121 4.28 14.44 -1.26
CA PRO A 121 4.35 15.17 0.00
C PRO A 121 5.12 16.50 -0.08
N ILE A 122 6.12 16.61 -0.98
CA ILE A 122 6.88 17.85 -1.21
C ILE A 122 5.96 18.91 -1.84
N GLU A 123 5.24 18.55 -2.90
CA GLU A 123 4.29 19.43 -3.60
C GLU A 123 3.21 19.94 -2.63
N ILE A 124 2.72 19.07 -1.74
CA ILE A 124 1.75 19.44 -0.69
C ILE A 124 2.36 20.49 0.24
N ALA A 125 3.59 20.28 0.72
CA ALA A 125 4.24 21.23 1.62
C ALA A 125 4.51 22.59 0.96
N GLU A 126 4.91 22.61 -0.31
CA GLU A 126 5.12 23.83 -1.08
C GLU A 126 3.82 24.62 -1.26
N LEU A 127 2.74 23.95 -1.70
CA LEU A 127 1.43 24.58 -1.84
C LEU A 127 0.87 25.03 -0.50
N ALA A 128 1.04 24.23 0.55
CA ALA A 128 0.58 24.56 1.89
C ALA A 128 1.19 25.88 2.36
N LEU A 129 2.52 26.01 2.28
CA LEU A 129 3.23 27.23 2.67
C LEU A 129 2.88 28.44 1.80
N LYS A 130 2.43 28.22 0.57
CA LYS A 130 2.07 29.28 -0.37
C LYS A 130 0.63 29.76 -0.22
N HIS A 131 -0.31 28.87 0.11
CA HIS A 131 -1.74 29.12 -0.01
C HIS A 131 -2.53 29.01 1.30
N LEU A 132 -2.02 28.31 2.32
CA LEU A 132 -2.72 28.12 3.58
C LEU A 132 -2.33 29.21 4.58
N ASN A 133 -3.30 30.04 4.97
CA ASN A 133 -3.11 31.17 5.89
C ASN A 133 -3.38 30.80 7.36
N ASN A 134 -3.84 29.58 7.62
CA ASN A 134 -4.25 29.05 8.93
C ASN A 134 -3.21 28.10 9.54
N LEU A 135 -1.99 28.07 9.01
CA LEU A 135 -0.90 27.26 9.55
C LEU A 135 -0.31 27.93 10.81
N SER A 136 -0.08 27.16 11.86
CA SER A 136 0.64 27.65 13.05
C SER A 136 2.12 27.88 12.75
N PHE A 137 2.79 28.67 13.58
CA PHE A 137 4.25 28.87 13.48
C PHE A 137 5.03 27.54 13.51
N GLU A 138 4.61 26.60 14.37
CA GLU A 138 5.20 25.27 14.46
C GLU A 138 4.97 24.44 13.18
N GLU A 139 3.76 24.51 12.61
CA GLU A 139 3.42 23.82 11.36
C GLU A 139 4.28 24.35 10.19
N VAL A 140 4.41 25.68 10.08
CA VAL A 140 5.26 26.33 9.08
C VAL A 140 6.72 25.92 9.24
N ALA A 141 7.26 25.96 10.47
CA ALA A 141 8.64 25.56 10.75
C ALA A 141 8.89 24.09 10.38
N LEU A 142 7.94 23.20 10.68
CA LEU A 142 8.07 21.78 10.38
C LEU A 142 8.00 21.49 8.87
N LEU A 143 7.10 22.16 8.14
CA LEU A 143 7.01 22.03 6.68
C LEU A 143 8.30 22.54 6.00
N LYS A 144 8.85 23.67 6.45
CA LYS A 144 10.14 24.18 5.95
C LYS A 144 11.29 23.20 6.23
N LEU A 145 11.37 22.66 7.46
CA LEU A 145 12.38 21.65 7.80
C LEU A 145 12.23 20.39 6.94
N PHE A 146 10.99 19.98 6.65
CA PHE A 146 10.68 18.86 5.78
C PHE A 146 11.17 19.08 4.35
N LEU A 147 10.84 20.24 3.75
CA LEU A 147 11.30 20.63 2.41
C LEU A 147 12.82 20.66 2.30
N GLN A 148 13.50 21.26 3.27
CA GLN A 148 14.97 21.28 3.32
C GLN A 148 15.59 19.88 3.44
N SER A 149 14.92 18.95 4.13
CA SER A 149 15.44 17.60 4.35
C SER A 149 15.11 16.64 3.20
N GLY A 150 14.13 16.99 2.35
CA GLY A 150 13.69 16.23 1.17
C GLY A 150 13.06 14.86 1.49
N SER A 151 12.88 14.50 2.76
CA SER A 151 12.26 13.22 3.12
C SER A 151 11.70 13.21 4.53
N LEU A 152 10.60 12.46 4.72
CA LEU A 152 9.99 12.26 6.04
C LEU A 152 10.96 11.57 7.01
N ARG A 153 11.82 10.67 6.51
CA ARG A 153 12.81 9.95 7.33
C ARG A 153 13.85 10.91 7.91
N ARG A 154 14.52 11.68 7.06
CA ARG A 154 15.59 12.60 7.48
C ARG A 154 15.04 13.67 8.41
N THR A 155 13.88 14.22 8.08
CA THR A 155 13.19 15.20 8.93
C THR A 155 12.91 14.63 10.32
N ALA A 156 12.40 13.40 10.42
CA ALA A 156 12.14 12.75 11.71
C ALA A 156 13.42 12.59 12.55
N TYR A 157 14.54 12.16 11.94
CA TYR A 157 15.82 12.09 12.66
C TYR A 157 16.31 13.45 13.15
N LYS A 158 16.13 14.53 12.37
CA LYS A 158 16.43 15.90 12.84
C LYS A 158 15.55 16.34 14.02
N LEU A 159 14.35 15.76 14.15
CA LEU A 159 13.43 16.01 15.28
C LEU A 159 13.70 15.10 16.49
N GLY A 160 14.74 14.26 16.45
CA GLY A 160 15.15 13.41 17.57
C GLY A 160 14.73 11.94 17.46
N GLY A 161 14.24 11.47 16.31
CA GLY A 161 14.00 10.03 16.12
C GLY A 161 13.03 9.67 15.00
N LEU A 162 13.10 8.43 14.53
CA LEU A 162 12.23 7.92 13.47
C LEU A 162 10.74 7.96 13.84
N ASP A 163 10.43 7.82 15.13
CA ASP A 163 9.08 7.91 15.72
C ASP A 163 8.44 9.27 15.46
N LYS A 164 9.23 10.36 15.37
CA LYS A 164 8.71 11.73 15.12
C LYS A 164 8.07 11.91 13.75
N ARG A 165 8.21 10.93 12.84
CA ARG A 165 7.64 10.99 11.50
C ARG A 165 6.12 11.22 11.48
N TYR A 166 5.39 10.76 12.50
CA TYR A 166 3.94 10.96 12.56
C TYR A 166 3.56 12.45 12.62
N LYS A 167 4.38 13.30 13.26
CA LYS A 167 4.11 14.74 13.40
C LYS A 167 4.04 15.42 12.04
N ILE A 168 5.03 15.13 11.19
CA ILE A 168 5.11 15.69 9.83
C ILE A 168 3.95 15.18 8.97
N ARG A 169 3.64 13.88 9.06
CA ARG A 169 2.51 13.30 8.32
C ARG A 169 1.17 13.89 8.73
N LYS A 170 0.97 14.18 10.03
CA LYS A 170 -0.26 14.80 10.52
C LYS A 170 -0.50 16.15 9.84
N ILE A 171 0.55 16.98 9.78
CA ILE A 171 0.48 18.33 9.20
C ILE A 171 0.27 18.25 7.69
N LEU A 172 1.02 17.40 6.98
CA LEU A 172 0.85 17.19 5.54
C LEU A 172 -0.54 16.67 5.18
N ARG A 173 -1.15 15.81 6.02
CA ARG A 173 -2.52 15.31 5.78
C ARG A 173 -3.54 16.43 5.93
N LYS A 174 -3.44 17.21 7.02
CA LYS A 174 -4.29 18.39 7.24
C LYS A 174 -4.18 19.35 6.05
N ALA A 175 -2.95 19.70 5.67
CA ALA A 175 -2.70 20.60 4.55
C ALA A 175 -3.23 20.06 3.22
N TYR A 176 -3.08 18.75 2.96
CA TYR A 176 -3.63 18.12 1.76
C TYR A 176 -5.16 18.25 1.68
N GLU A 177 -5.87 17.97 2.77
CA GLU A 177 -7.33 18.08 2.81
C GLU A 177 -7.78 19.54 2.59
N GLU A 178 -7.15 20.51 3.24
CA GLU A 178 -7.47 21.93 3.06
C GLU A 178 -7.19 22.41 1.62
N LEU A 179 -6.06 22.02 1.03
CA LEU A 179 -5.75 22.33 -0.38
C LEU A 179 -6.76 21.69 -1.34
N LYS A 180 -7.29 20.51 -1.01
CA LYS A 180 -8.33 19.83 -1.78
C LYS A 180 -9.67 20.55 -1.69
N GLU A 181 -10.06 21.00 -0.50
CA GLU A 181 -11.26 21.82 -0.28
C GLU A 181 -11.19 23.15 -1.04
N MET A 182 -10.01 23.77 -1.13
CA MET A 182 -9.77 24.97 -1.93
C MET A 182 -9.69 24.70 -3.45
N GLY A 183 -9.77 23.44 -3.89
CA GLY A 183 -9.65 23.05 -5.30
C GLY A 183 -8.23 23.16 -5.88
N LEU A 184 -7.21 23.37 -5.03
CA LEU A 184 -5.81 23.49 -5.42
C LEU A 184 -5.11 22.14 -5.59
N MET A 185 -5.69 21.07 -5.03
CA MET A 185 -5.24 19.69 -5.21
C MET A 185 -6.43 18.76 -5.44
N LYS A 186 -6.17 17.62 -6.08
CA LYS A 186 -7.15 16.57 -6.33
C LYS A 186 -6.53 15.20 -6.10
N PRO A 187 -7.33 14.16 -5.81
CA PRO A 187 -6.85 12.78 -5.82
C PRO A 187 -6.19 12.47 -7.17
N LYS A 188 -4.95 11.97 -7.16
CA LYS A 188 -4.27 11.51 -8.39
C LYS A 188 -4.54 10.02 -8.65
N LEU A 189 -5.28 9.37 -7.74
CA LEU A 189 -5.59 7.93 -7.76
C LEU A 189 -7.08 7.62 -7.72
#